data_AF-A0A9E2MUC7-F1
#
_entry.id   AF-A0A9E2MUC7-F1
#
_cell.length_a   1.000
_cell.length_b   1.000
_cell.length_c   1.000
_cell.angle_alpha   90.00
_cell.angle_beta   90.00
_cell.angle_gamma   90.00
#
_symmetry.space_group_name_H-M   'P 1'
#
loop_
_entity.id
_entity.type
_entity.pdbx_description
1 polymer ?
#
loop_
_entity_poly.entity_id
_entity_poly.type
_entity_poly.pdbx_seq_one_letter_code
_entity_poly.pdbx_strand_id
1 'polypeptide(L)'
;MKFFDLFEELAAKIETGGKLFLDLAKSGVYSETQVARIKEVENEADDITHRTYEKMHTTFITPLDREDIHCLVNKMDSIIDMTEAATARLLLTLLSLFS
;
A
#
# COMPACT_ATOMS: atom_id res chain seq x y z
N MET A 1 -6.78 8.61 -17.88
CA MET A 1 -7.27 8.41 -16.49
C MET A 1 -7.63 9.73 -15.86
N LYS A 2 -8.77 9.74 -15.17
CA LYS A 2 -9.20 10.77 -14.22
C LYS A 2 -8.49 10.50 -12.89
N PHE A 3 -8.36 11.51 -12.02
CA PHE A 3 -7.75 11.33 -10.69
C PHE A 3 -8.48 10.28 -9.84
N PHE A 4 -9.80 10.23 -9.95
CA PHE A 4 -10.62 9.23 -9.26
C PHE A 4 -10.25 7.79 -9.65
N ASP A 5 -9.92 7.54 -10.92
CA ASP A 5 -9.46 6.21 -11.37
C ASP A 5 -8.16 5.80 -10.63
N LEU A 6 -7.23 6.73 -10.42
CA LEU A 6 -5.99 6.47 -9.66
C LEU A 6 -6.28 6.20 -8.18
N PHE A 7 -7.22 6.93 -7.59
CA PHE A 7 -7.63 6.71 -6.21
C PHE A 7 -8.28 5.33 -6.05
N GLU A 8 -9.12 4.92 -6.99
CA GLU A 8 -9.73 3.58 -7.01
C GLU A 8 -8.67 2.49 -7.19
N GLU A 9 -7.70 2.67 -8.09
CA GLU A 9 -6.56 1.76 -8.25
C GLU A 9 -5.77 1.60 -6.94
N LEU A 10 -5.44 2.71 -6.26
CA LEU A 10 -4.71 2.66 -4.99
C LEU A 10 -5.56 2.02 -3.88
N ALA A 11 -6.85 2.33 -3.80
CA ALA A 11 -7.77 1.72 -2.86
C ALA A 11 -7.87 0.19 -3.06
N ALA A 12 -7.86 -0.28 -4.30
CA ALA A 12 -7.86 -1.71 -4.61
C ALA A 12 -6.57 -2.41 -4.15
N LYS A 13 -5.42 -1.72 -4.19
CA LYS A 13 -4.16 -2.24 -3.62
C LYS A 13 -4.21 -2.32 -2.10
N ILE A 14 -4.74 -1.29 -1.44
CA ILE A 14 -4.97 -1.32 0.02
C ILE A 14 -5.88 -2.49 0.41
N GLU A 15 -6.98 -2.70 -0.32
CA GLU A 15 -7.88 -3.83 -0.06
C GLU A 15 -7.17 -5.17 -0.24
N THR A 16 -6.36 -5.30 -1.30
CA THR A 16 -5.59 -6.52 -1.59
C THR A 16 -4.57 -6.79 -0.49
N GLY A 17 -3.79 -5.78 -0.08
CA GLY A 17 -2.82 -5.89 1.01
C GLY A 17 -3.48 -6.25 2.34
N GLY A 18 -4.62 -5.62 2.64
CA GLY A 18 -5.41 -5.94 3.84
C GLY A 18 -5.94 -7.37 3.86
N LYS A 19 -6.40 -7.91 2.72
CA LYS A 19 -6.82 -9.32 2.61
C LYS A 19 -5.66 -10.28 2.83
N LEU A 20 -4.51 -10.03 2.19
CA LEU A 20 -3.31 -10.84 2.37
C LEU A 20 -2.84 -10.83 3.84
N PHE A 21 -2.84 -9.66 4.47
CA PHE A 21 -2.48 -9.52 5.88
C PHE A 21 -3.45 -10.29 6.79
N LEU A 22 -4.75 -10.20 6.52
CA LEU A 22 -5.77 -10.95 7.27
C LEU A 22 -5.61 -12.46 7.11
N ASP A 23 -5.31 -12.94 5.91
CA ASP A 23 -5.10 -14.37 5.65
C ASP A 23 -3.84 -14.88 6.34
N LEU A 24 -2.75 -14.10 6.31
CA LEU A 24 -1.53 -14.37 7.07
C LEU A 24 -1.82 -14.43 8.57
N ALA A 25 -2.55 -13.45 9.12
CA ALA A 25 -2.92 -13.42 10.54
C ALA A 25 -3.82 -14.61 10.96
N LYS A 26 -4.74 -15.05 10.09
CA LYS A 26 -5.61 -16.20 10.34
C LYS A 26 -4.89 -17.53 10.24
N SER A 27 -3.98 -17.67 9.28
CA SER A 27 -3.23 -18.91 9.06
C SER A 27 -2.22 -19.17 10.19
N GLY A 28 -1.67 -18.11 10.80
CA GLY A 28 -0.58 -18.21 11.77
C GLY A 28 0.74 -18.71 11.17
N VAL A 29 0.79 -18.88 9.85
CA VAL A 29 1.97 -19.34 9.13
C VAL A 29 2.63 -18.13 8.50
N TYR A 30 3.73 -17.68 9.10
CA TYR A 30 4.50 -16.55 8.61
C TYR A 30 5.70 -17.07 7.82
N SER A 31 5.76 -16.72 6.54
CA SER A 31 6.86 -17.11 5.65
C SER A 31 7.35 -15.92 4.84
N GLU A 32 8.60 -16.01 4.38
CA GLU A 32 9.18 -15.03 3.47
C GLU A 32 8.34 -14.84 2.21
N THR A 33 7.70 -15.91 1.71
CA THR A 33 6.81 -15.85 0.54
C THR A 33 5.60 -14.96 0.79
N GLN A 34 4.98 -15.02 1.97
CA GLN A 34 3.82 -14.17 2.27
C GLN A 34 4.24 -12.72 2.48
N VAL A 35 5.39 -12.48 3.12
CA VAL A 35 5.95 -11.12 3.25
C VAL A 35 6.27 -10.53 1.87
N ALA A 36 6.93 -11.30 1.00
CA ALA A 36 7.24 -10.88 -0.37
C ALA A 36 5.98 -10.50 -1.15
N ARG A 37 4.88 -11.26 -0.98
CA ARG A 37 3.62 -10.97 -1.66
C ARG A 37 2.97 -9.65 -1.20
N ILE A 38 3.05 -9.32 0.08
CA ILE A 38 2.58 -8.03 0.59
C ILE A 38 3.50 -6.90 0.12
N LYS A 39 4.82 -7.12 0.08
CA LYS A 39 5.77 -6.16 -0.47
C LYS A 39 5.54 -5.87 -1.96
N GLU A 40 5.17 -6.89 -2.75
CA GLU A 40 4.76 -6.68 -4.15
C GLU A 40 3.54 -5.74 -4.25
N VAL A 41 2.53 -5.92 -3.40
CA VAL A 41 1.33 -5.07 -3.40
C VAL A 41 1.66 -3.64 -2.95
N GLU A 42 2.57 -3.47 -2.01
CA GLU A 42 3.07 -2.15 -1.61
C GLU A 42 3.83 -1.47 -2.75
N ASN A 43 4.76 -2.15 -3.43
CA ASN A 43 5.45 -1.57 -4.59
C ASN A 43 4.46 -1.15 -5.70
N GLU A 44 3.44 -1.97 -5.96
CA GLU A 44 2.39 -1.63 -6.94
C GLU A 44 1.55 -0.41 -6.50
N ALA A 45 1.36 -0.21 -5.20
CA ALA A 45 0.69 0.96 -4.64
C ALA A 45 1.56 2.22 -4.77
N ASP A 46 2.86 2.12 -4.45
CA ASP A 46 3.86 3.19 -4.63
C ASP A 46 3.89 3.69 -6.07
N ASP A 47 3.87 2.79 -7.05
CA ASP A 47 3.81 3.13 -8.48
C ASP A 47 2.56 3.97 -8.81
N ILE A 48 1.41 3.63 -8.23
CA ILE A 48 0.16 4.39 -8.42
C ILE A 48 0.22 5.74 -7.71
N THR A 49 0.78 5.80 -6.50
CA THR A 49 1.06 7.04 -5.76
C THR A 49 1.93 7.98 -6.60
N HIS A 50 3.03 7.46 -7.16
CA HIS A 50 3.93 8.24 -8.02
C HIS A 50 3.23 8.78 -9.27
N ARG A 51 2.51 7.92 -10.00
CA ARG A 51 1.69 8.31 -11.17
C ARG A 51 0.68 9.41 -10.81
N THR A 52 0.13 9.36 -9.59
CA THR A 52 -0.80 10.38 -9.11
C THR A 52 -0.13 11.72 -8.88
N TYR A 53 1.06 11.75 -8.28
CA TYR A 53 1.83 12.98 -8.13
C TYR A 53 2.30 13.55 -9.46
N GLU A 54 2.79 12.73 -10.39
CA GLU A 54 3.17 13.17 -11.73
C GLU A 54 1.97 13.80 -12.47
N LYS A 55 0.80 13.17 -12.38
CA LYS A 55 -0.43 13.70 -12.96
C LYS A 55 -0.85 15.01 -12.30
N MET A 56 -0.74 15.11 -10.97
CA MET A 56 -0.99 16.34 -10.24
C MET A 56 -0.08 17.47 -10.75
N HIS A 57 1.23 17.24 -10.83
CA HIS A 57 2.19 18.26 -11.29
C HIS A 57 1.97 18.70 -12.73
N THR A 58 1.50 17.81 -13.61
CA THR A 58 1.30 18.11 -15.04
C THR A 58 -0.10 18.62 -15.40
N THR A 59 -1.08 18.54 -14.49
CA THR A 59 -2.45 18.99 -14.73
C THR A 59 -2.62 20.45 -14.30
N PHE A 60 -3.03 21.35 -15.18
CA PHE A 60 -3.20 22.78 -14.84
C PHE A 60 -4.38 23.05 -13.88
N ILE A 61 -5.56 22.51 -14.17
CA ILE A 61 -6.76 22.59 -13.31
C ILE A 61 -7.05 21.19 -12.75
N THR A 62 -6.92 21.03 -11.43
CA THR A 62 -7.26 19.78 -10.73
C THR A 62 -8.74 19.74 -10.35
N PRO A 63 -9.34 18.54 -10.24
CA PRO A 63 -10.76 18.39 -9.89
C PRO A 63 -11.05 18.65 -8.40
N LEU A 64 -10.01 18.68 -7.58
CA LEU A 64 -9.98 18.98 -6.15
C LEU A 64 -8.75 19.86 -5.89
N ASP A 65 -8.67 20.46 -4.70
CA ASP A 65 -7.47 21.17 -4.26
C ASP A 65 -6.26 20.23 -4.23
N ARG A 66 -5.10 20.73 -4.68
CA ARG A 66 -3.87 19.93 -4.81
C ARG A 66 -3.41 19.39 -3.46
N GLU A 67 -3.54 20.19 -2.42
CA GLU A 67 -3.20 19.80 -1.05
C GLU A 67 -4.08 18.65 -0.56
N ASP A 68 -5.37 18.65 -0.91
CA ASP A 68 -6.30 17.56 -0.57
C ASP A 68 -5.96 16.27 -1.33
N ILE A 69 -5.64 16.37 -2.63
CA ILE A 69 -5.19 15.23 -3.43
C ILE A 69 -3.91 14.64 -2.82
N HIS A 70 -2.93 15.49 -2.51
CA HIS A 70 -1.67 15.06 -1.92
C HIS A 70 -1.89 14.41 -0.54
N CYS A 71 -2.69 15.03 0.32
CA CYS A 71 -3.03 14.51 1.65
C CYS A 71 -3.75 13.16 1.57
N LEU A 72 -4.71 13.02 0.64
CA LEU A 72 -5.43 11.77 0.44
C LEU A 72 -4.49 10.64 0.00
N VAL A 73 -3.69 10.88 -1.04
CA VAL A 73 -2.77 9.87 -1.59
C VAL A 73 -1.74 9.45 -0.55
N ASN A 74 -1.10 10.40 0.16
CA ASN A 74 -0.15 10.06 1.22
C ASN A 74 -0.78 9.21 2.33
N LYS A 75 -2.02 9.50 2.72
CA LYS A 75 -2.72 8.69 3.73
C LYS A 75 -3.02 7.28 3.24
N MET A 76 -3.36 7.14 1.96
CA MET A 76 -3.61 5.84 1.34
C MET A 76 -2.33 5.00 1.27
N ASP A 77 -1.23 5.62 0.82
CA ASP A 77 0.12 5.07 0.79
C ASP A 77 0.57 4.57 2.18
N SER A 78 0.39 5.43 3.21
CA SER A 78 0.74 5.08 4.58
C SER A 78 0.02 3.81 5.09
N ILE A 79 -1.20 3.51 4.62
CA ILE A 79 -1.93 2.31 5.05
C ILE A 79 -1.24 1.04 4.55
N ILE A 80 -0.82 1.03 3.27
CA ILE A 80 -0.19 -0.16 2.69
C ILE A 80 1.23 -0.32 3.23
N ASP A 81 1.98 0.77 3.41
CA ASP A 81 3.30 0.76 4.07
C ASP A 81 3.24 0.20 5.48
N MET A 82 2.26 0.65 6.27
CA MET A 82 2.07 0.14 7.63
C MET A 82 1.72 -1.35 7.63
N THR A 83 1.00 -1.83 6.61
CA THR A 83 0.63 -3.23 6.45
C THR A 83 1.86 -4.08 6.10
N GLU A 84 2.69 -3.65 5.16
CA GLU A 84 3.97 -4.28 4.82
C GLU A 84 4.88 -4.35 6.05
N ALA A 85 5.08 -3.21 6.71
CA ALA A 85 5.99 -3.11 7.83
C ALA A 85 5.51 -3.94 9.04
N ALA A 86 4.20 -4.02 9.28
CA ALA A 86 3.64 -4.92 10.29
C ALA A 86 3.93 -6.39 9.95
N THR A 87 3.75 -6.78 8.70
CA THR A 87 4.01 -8.14 8.23
C THR A 87 5.47 -8.53 8.39
N ALA A 88 6.39 -7.67 7.93
CA ALA A 88 7.83 -7.87 8.06
C ALA A 88 8.25 -8.02 9.53
N ARG A 89 7.71 -7.18 10.42
CA ARG A 89 7.98 -7.27 11.87
C ARG A 89 7.49 -8.57 12.50
N LEU A 90 6.33 -9.09 12.09
CA LEU A 90 5.81 -10.36 12.61
C LEU A 90 6.74 -11.52 12.24
N LEU A 91 7.20 -11.60 10.99
CA LEU A 91 8.16 -12.62 10.56
C LEU A 91 9.48 -12.51 11.34
N LEU A 92 10.05 -11.31 11.43
CA LEU A 92 11.30 -11.09 12.16
C LEU A 92 11.21 -11.54 13.63
N THR A 93 10.11 -11.19 14.30
CA THR A 93 9.88 -11.55 15.70
C THR A 93 9.83 -13.07 15.86
N LEU A 94 9.13 -13.77 14.96
CA LEU A 94 9.05 -15.23 15.01
C LEU A 94 10.42 -15.87 14.79
N LEU A 95 11.19 -15.44 13.78
CA LEU A 95 12.52 -15.97 13.54
C LEU A 95 13.44 -15.78 14.75
N SER A 96 13.35 -14.65 15.44
CA SER A 96 14.14 -14.37 16.65
C SER A 96 13.77 -15.22 17.87
N LEU A 97 12.58 -15.82 17.90
CA LEU A 97 12.14 -16.73 18.98
C LEU A 97 12.61 -18.18 18.77
N PHE A 98 13.00 -18.53 17.54
CA PHE A 98 13.45 -19.89 17.17
C PHE A 98 14.96 -19.98 16.87
N SER A 99 15.69 -18.86 16.98
CA SER A 99 17.17 -18.77 16.90
C SER A 99 17.82 -18.84 18.27
#